data_AF-A0A8C6SI74-F1
#
_entry.id   AF-A0A8C6SI74-F1
#
_cell.length_a   1.000
_cell.length_b   1.000
_cell.length_c   1.000
_cell.angle_alpha   90.00
_cell.angle_beta   90.00
_cell.angle_gamma   90.00
#
_symmetry.space_group_name_H-M   'P 1'
#
loop_
_entity.id
_entity.type
_entity.pdbx_description
1 polymer ?
#
loop_
_entity_poly.entity_id
_entity_poly.type
_entity_poly.pdbx_seq_one_letter_code
_entity_poly.pdbx_strand_id
1 'polypeptide(L)'
;MGRKCSVVGCHSTVGLHYFPQDLDFRRQWLRVIGLGESCELPPYAGVCKKHFARDSFASLMEFELGFAKKLLLKSEAVPTLGLPQLRKKLPWSSRITFASSL
;
A
#
# COMPACT_ATOMS: atom_id res chain seq x y z
N MET A 1 12.28 -1.59 -18.69
CA MET A 1 10.91 -1.39 -18.17
C MET A 1 11.00 -1.08 -16.68
N GLY A 2 10.48 0.06 -16.22
CA GLY A 2 10.55 0.47 -14.81
C GLY A 2 9.56 -0.29 -13.94
N ARG A 3 9.94 -0.60 -12.70
CA ARG A 3 9.02 -1.21 -11.71
C ARG A 3 7.93 -0.19 -11.36
N LYS A 4 6.66 -0.61 -11.38
CA LYS A 4 5.50 0.23 -11.08
C LYS A 4 4.64 -0.41 -9.99
N CYS A 5 3.91 0.43 -9.26
CA CYS A 5 2.94 -0.03 -8.27
C CYS A 5 1.82 -0.84 -8.93
N SER A 6 1.45 -1.98 -8.34
CA SER A 6 0.36 -2.84 -8.81
C SER A 6 -1.03 -2.29 -8.46
N VAL A 7 -1.12 -1.30 -7.58
CA VAL A 7 -2.41 -0.71 -7.18
C VAL A 7 -2.99 0.09 -8.34
N VAL A 8 -4.25 -0.19 -8.69
CA VAL A 8 -4.96 0.50 -9.77
C VAL A 8 -5.03 2.00 -9.49
N GLY A 9 -4.54 2.81 -10.43
CA GLY A 9 -4.49 4.28 -10.30
C GLY A 9 -3.26 4.82 -9.56
N CYS A 10 -2.33 3.96 -9.13
CA CYS A 10 -1.06 4.40 -8.56
C CYS A 10 0.06 4.39 -9.59
N HIS A 11 0.73 5.54 -9.77
CA HIS A 11 1.85 5.71 -10.70
C HIS A 11 3.23 5.71 -10.01
N SER A 12 3.29 5.27 -8.75
CA SER A 12 4.55 5.27 -7.99
C SER A 12 5.49 4.16 -8.48
N THR A 13 6.76 4.50 -8.64
CA THR A 13 7.84 3.57 -9.07
C THR A 13 8.89 3.32 -7.99
N VAL A 14 8.78 4.01 -6.84
CA VAL A 14 9.73 3.98 -5.73
C VAL A 14 9.13 3.33 -4.49
N GLY A 15 10.01 2.73 -3.67
CA GLY A 15 9.61 2.09 -2.40
C GLY A 15 8.60 0.96 -2.61
N LEU A 16 8.82 0.15 -3.65
CA LEU A 16 7.97 -0.98 -4.00
C LEU A 16 8.35 -2.19 -3.13
N HIS A 17 7.33 -2.78 -2.53
CA HIS A 17 7.44 -4.00 -1.75
C HIS A 17 6.85 -5.16 -2.54
N TYR A 18 7.60 -6.25 -2.59
CA TYR A 18 7.15 -7.47 -3.24
C TYR A 18 6.01 -8.11 -2.47
N PHE A 19 5.25 -8.95 -3.17
CA PHE A 19 4.19 -9.72 -2.56
C PHE A 19 4.78 -10.71 -1.54
N PRO A 20 4.06 -10.96 -0.43
CA PRO A 20 4.48 -11.93 0.56
C PRO A 20 4.58 -13.33 -0.06
N GLN A 21 5.47 -14.15 0.49
CA GLN A 21 5.62 -15.55 0.10
C GLN A 21 4.41 -16.39 0.54
N ASP A 22 3.78 -15.98 1.63
CA ASP A 22 2.55 -16.58 2.13
C ASP A 22 1.38 -16.34 1.16
N LEU A 23 0.73 -17.44 0.77
CA LEU A 23 -0.35 -17.42 -0.22
C LEU A 23 -1.63 -16.76 0.32
N ASP A 24 -1.91 -16.83 1.61
CA ASP A 24 -3.09 -16.21 2.22
C ASP A 24 -2.95 -14.70 2.23
N PHE A 25 -1.80 -14.20 2.69
CA PHE A 25 -1.51 -12.76 2.62
C PHE A 25 -1.42 -12.26 1.19
N ARG A 26 -0.86 -13.05 0.26
CA ARG A 26 -0.81 -12.69 -1.17
C ARG A 26 -2.21 -12.56 -1.77
N ARG A 27 -3.11 -13.50 -1.47
CA ARG A 27 -4.52 -13.44 -1.89
C ARG A 27 -5.22 -12.22 -1.29
N GLN A 28 -4.95 -11.94 -0.02
CA GLN A 28 -5.50 -10.75 0.65
C GLN A 28 -5.02 -9.47 -0.03
N TRP A 29 -3.73 -9.35 -0.37
CA TRP A 29 -3.18 -8.22 -1.13
C TRP A 29 -3.89 -8.05 -2.46
N LEU A 30 -4.04 -9.11 -3.25
CA LEU A 30 -4.76 -9.07 -4.54
C LEU A 30 -6.20 -8.57 -4.36
N ARG A 31 -6.91 -9.13 -3.37
CA ARG A 31 -8.29 -8.75 -3.07
C ARG A 31 -8.43 -7.27 -2.71
N VAL A 32 -7.55 -6.75 -1.86
CA VAL A 32 -7.63 -5.34 -1.41
C VAL A 32 -7.22 -4.34 -2.49
N ILE A 33 -6.21 -4.65 -3.31
CA ILE A 33 -5.78 -3.80 -4.43
C ILE A 33 -6.76 -3.88 -5.62
N GLY A 34 -7.76 -4.76 -5.54
CA GLY A 34 -8.80 -4.93 -6.55
C GLY A 34 -8.34 -5.70 -7.78
N LEU A 35 -7.27 -6.50 -7.65
CA LEU A 35 -6.87 -7.47 -8.66
C LEU A 35 -7.60 -8.79 -8.41
N GLY A 36 -7.95 -9.49 -9.49
CA GLY A 36 -8.54 -10.82 -9.39
C GLY A 36 -7.58 -11.79 -8.69
N GLU A 37 -8.11 -12.76 -7.94
CA GLU A 37 -7.31 -13.75 -7.22
C GLU A 37 -6.44 -14.60 -8.17
N SER A 38 -6.85 -14.72 -9.43
CA SER A 38 -6.15 -15.37 -10.54
C SER A 38 -5.25 -14.44 -11.36
N CYS A 39 -5.03 -13.20 -10.94
CA CYS A 39 -4.20 -12.27 -11.68
C CYS A 39 -2.73 -12.68 -11.61
N GLU A 40 -2.16 -13.02 -12.76
CA GLU A 40 -0.73 -13.25 -12.90
C GLU A 40 0.03 -11.95 -12.67
N LEU A 41 0.60 -11.83 -11.47
CA LEU A 41 1.46 -10.71 -11.11
C LEU A 41 2.80 -10.85 -11.83
N PRO A 42 3.28 -9.80 -12.52
CA PRO A 42 4.64 -9.77 -13.05
C PRO A 42 5.69 -10.08 -11.97
N PRO A 43 6.84 -10.67 -12.31
CA PRO A 43 7.90 -10.99 -11.36
C PRO A 43 8.44 -9.78 -10.59
N TYR A 44 8.25 -8.57 -11.14
CA TYR A 44 8.65 -7.30 -10.53
C TYR A 44 7.45 -6.46 -10.04
N ALA A 45 6.28 -7.08 -9.94
CA ALA A 45 5.09 -6.44 -9.39
C ALA A 45 5.29 -6.20 -7.89
N GLY A 46 4.86 -5.04 -7.42
CA GLY A 46 4.96 -4.68 -6.02
C GLY A 46 4.04 -3.53 -5.68
N VAL A 47 3.84 -3.33 -4.38
CA VAL A 47 2.99 -2.25 -3.86
C VAL A 47 3.88 -1.22 -3.18
N CYS A 48 3.67 0.06 -3.48
CA CYS A 48 4.51 1.10 -2.89
C CYS A 48 4.14 1.37 -1.42
N LYS A 49 5.09 1.89 -0.64
CA LYS A 49 4.92 2.21 0.78
C LYS A 49 3.70 3.10 1.11
N LYS A 50 3.19 3.88 0.15
CA LYS A 50 2.02 4.77 0.33
C LYS A 50 0.72 4.02 0.63
N HIS A 51 0.66 2.74 0.30
CA HIS A 51 -0.53 1.92 0.50
C HIS A 51 -0.53 1.18 1.85
N PHE A 52 0.53 1.31 2.64
CA PHE A 52 0.66 0.69 3.95
C PHE A 52 0.60 1.75 5.05
N ALA A 53 -0.01 1.41 6.17
CA ALA A 53 0.03 2.25 7.36
C ALA A 53 1.45 2.26 7.94
N ARG A 54 1.79 3.32 8.69
CA ARG A 54 3.09 3.43 9.36
C ARG A 54 3.36 2.24 10.28
N ASP A 55 2.33 1.76 10.99
CA ASP A 55 2.43 0.64 11.94
C ASP A 55 2.63 -0.72 11.27
N SER A 56 2.44 -0.81 9.95
CA SER A 56 2.68 -2.01 9.15
C SER A 56 4.16 -2.27 8.89
N PHE A 57 5.01 -1.28 9.13
CA PHE A 57 6.45 -1.39 8.92
C PHE A 57 7.16 -1.82 10.20
N ALA A 58 8.00 -2.85 10.09
CA ALA A 58 8.79 -3.35 11.22
C ALA A 58 9.98 -2.42 11.51
N SER A 59 10.60 -1.87 10.46
CA SER A 59 11.82 -1.05 10.54
C SER A 59 11.56 0.44 10.29
N LEU A 60 10.37 0.95 10.62
CA LEU A 60 10.02 2.34 10.35
C LEU A 60 10.92 3.30 11.13
N MET A 61 11.06 3.06 12.43
CA MET A 61 11.85 3.89 13.32
C MET A 61 13.33 3.92 12.87
N GLU A 62 13.90 2.75 12.56
CA GLU A 62 15.28 2.64 12.06
C GLU A 62 15.47 3.35 10.70
N PHE A 63 14.46 3.30 9.83
CA PHE A 63 14.49 3.98 8.53
C PHE A 63 14.42 5.51 8.68
N GLU A 64 13.54 6.01 9.55
CA GLU A 64 13.38 7.45 9.81
C GLU A 64 14.61 8.06 10.49
N LEU A 65 15.27 7.31 11.38
CA LEU A 65 16.53 7.71 12.01
C LEU A 65 17.75 7.53 11.09
N GLY A 66 17.59 6.99 9.89
CA GLY A 66 18.67 6.78 8.92
C GLY A 66 19.56 5.57 9.18
N PHE A 67 19.25 4.74 10.19
CA PHE A 67 19.96 3.48 10.46
C PHE A 67 19.64 2.40 9.42
N ALA A 68 18.41 2.38 8.88
CA ALA A 68 18.01 1.45 7.84
C ALA A 68 17.89 2.13 6.47
N LYS A 69 18.55 1.57 5.46
CA LYS A 69 18.44 2.03 4.06
C LYS A 69 17.18 1.54 3.35
N LYS A 70 16.49 0.55 3.92
CA LYS A 70 15.29 -0.08 3.37
C LYS A 70 14.21 -0.15 4.43
N LEU A 71 12.98 0.15 4.01
CA LEU A 71 11.80 0.00 4.84
C LEU A 71 11.31 -1.45 4.73
N LEU A 72 11.21 -2.16 5.85
CA LEU A 72 10.74 -3.54 5.92
C LEU A 72 9.28 -3.58 6.36
N LEU A 73 8.47 -4.33 5.63
CA LEU A 73 7.09 -4.64 6.01
C LEU A 73 7.08 -5.83 6.97
N LYS A 74 6.16 -5.79 7.93
CA LYS A 74 5.80 -6.98 8.70
C LYS A 74 5.24 -8.04 7.75
N SER A 75 5.43 -9.31 8.10
CA SER A 75 4.90 -10.46 7.33
C SER A 75 3.37 -10.42 7.20
N GLU A 76 2.69 -9.89 8.23
CA GLU A 76 1.24 -9.74 8.29
C GLU A 76 0.72 -8.41 7.71
N ALA A 77 1.61 -7.57 7.18
CA ALA A 77 1.23 -6.27 6.68
C ALA A 77 0.39 -6.40 5.39
N VAL A 78 -0.74 -5.72 5.36
CA VAL A 78 -1.64 -5.67 4.20
C VAL A 78 -1.82 -4.22 3.74
N PRO A 79 -1.85 -3.94 2.43
CA PRO A 79 -2.04 -2.60 1.95
C PRO A 79 -3.50 -2.20 2.19
N THR A 80 -3.73 -1.22 3.06
CA THR A 80 -5.06 -0.74 3.47
C THR A 80 -5.36 0.67 2.99
N LEU A 81 -4.33 1.44 2.57
CA LEU A 81 -4.46 2.85 2.22
C LEU A 81 -4.52 3.08 0.71
N GLY A 82 -5.29 4.10 0.30
CA GLY A 82 -5.33 4.57 -1.10
C GLY A 82 -5.83 3.52 -2.09
N LEU A 83 -6.63 2.56 -1.62
CA LEU A 83 -7.17 1.49 -2.44
C LEU A 83 -8.37 1.99 -3.28
N PRO A 84 -8.52 1.52 -4.53
CA PRO A 84 -9.65 1.91 -5.38
C PRO A 84 -11.00 1.46 -4.80
N GLN A 85 -11.04 0.38 -4.02
CA GLN A 85 -12.27 -0.12 -3.40
C GLN A 85 -12.77 0.76 -2.25
N LEU A 86 -11.86 1.39 -1.49
CA LEU A 86 -12.25 2.30 -0.40
C LEU A 86 -12.85 3.60 -0.93
N ARG A 87 -12.43 4.06 -2.13
CA ARG A 87 -13.03 5.22 -2.79
C ARG A 87 -14.53 5.04 -3.09
N LYS A 88 -15.01 3.81 -3.26
CA LYS A 88 -16.44 3.53 -3.47
C LYS A 88 -17.25 3.52 -2.17
N LYS A 89 -16.60 3.35 -1.02
CA LYS A 89 -17.26 3.22 0.30
C LYS A 89 -17.20 4.48 1.16
N LEU A 90 -16.42 5.49 0.79
CA LEU A 90 -16.45 6.78 1.48
C LEU A 90 -17.66 7.59 0.97
N PRO A 91 -18.70 7.83 1.80
CA PRO A 91 -19.69 8.84 1.47
C PRO A 91 -18.97 10.19 1.32
N TRP A 92 -19.40 10.96 0.33
CA TRP A 92 -18.86 12.26 -0.10
C TRP A 92 -18.67 13.34 0.99
N SER A 93 -19.14 13.12 2.23
CA SER A 93 -19.20 14.12 3.30
C SER A 93 -18.12 13.91 4.37
N SER A 94 -16.86 14.21 4.06
CA SER A 94 -15.88 14.63 5.10
C SER A 94 -14.87 15.61 4.52
N ARG A 95 -15.37 16.56 3.74
CA ARG A 95 -14.67 17.82 3.53
C ARG A 95 -14.85 18.61 4.82
N ILE A 96 -13.97 18.39 5.79
CA ILE A 96 -13.88 19.23 6.99
C ILE A 96 -13.40 20.60 6.52
N THR A 97 -14.32 21.46 6.11
CA THR A 97 -14.09 22.90 6.17
C THR A 97 -14.08 23.25 7.64
N PHE A 98 -12.88 23.46 8.19
CA PHE A 98 -12.74 24.22 9.42
C PHE A 98 -13.42 25.57 9.19
N ALA A 99 -14.55 25.78 9.84
CA ALA A 99 -15.16 27.10 9.94
C ALA A 99 -14.24 27.95 10.82
N SER A 100 -13.41 28.78 10.18
CA SER A 100 -12.74 29.87 10.89
C SER A 100 -13.82 30.83 11.36
N SER A 101 -14.09 30.80 12.66
CA SER A 101 -14.81 31.88 13.35
C SER A 101 -13.82 32.99 13.63
N LEU A 102 -14.02 34.16 13.01
CA LEU A 102 -13.78 35.51 13.55
C LEU A 102 -14.19 36.55 12.50
#